data_AF-A0A7V4Q4A1-F1
#
_entry.id   AF-A0A7V4Q4A1-F1
#
_cell.length_a   1.000
_cell.length_b   1.000
_cell.length_c   1.000
_cell.angle_alpha   90.00
_cell.angle_beta   90.00
_cell.angle_gamma   90.00
#
_symmetry.space_group_name_H-M   'P 1'
#
loop_
_entity.id
_entity.type
_entity.pdbx_description
1 polymer ?
#
loop_
_entity_poly.entity_id
_entity_poly.type
_entity_poly.pdbx_seq_one_letter_code
_entity_poly.pdbx_strand_id
1 'polypeptide(L)'
;MTKGVREERVQELSESSYLMLKESYRAVQELKGLVDRLHAGYLQQGATLEYDTVSALKLTTDRLYGELERYLRPECDPDSACDDAMTERPVQ
;
A
#
# COMPACT_ATOMS: atom_id res chain seq x y z
N MET A 1 -0.21 32.97 17.43
CA MET A 1 -0.16 31.67 18.13
C MET A 1 -1.00 30.56 17.50
N THR A 2 -1.98 30.84 16.63
CA THR A 2 -2.89 29.82 16.05
C THR A 2 -2.35 29.09 14.81
N LYS A 3 -1.31 29.62 14.16
CA LYS A 3 -0.74 29.03 12.93
C LYS A 3 0.14 27.80 13.22
N GLY A 4 1.03 27.89 14.22
CA GLY A 4 1.88 26.76 14.64
C GLY A 4 1.08 25.55 15.14
N VAL A 5 0.03 25.77 15.94
CA VAL A 5 -0.87 24.70 16.42
C VAL A 5 -1.63 24.02 15.26
N ARG A 6 -1.85 24.74 14.15
CA ARG A 6 -2.49 24.18 12.95
C ARG A 6 -1.51 23.35 12.12
N GLU A 7 -0.27 23.82 11.99
CA GLU A 7 0.81 23.13 11.27
C GLU A 7 1.20 21.83 11.99
N GLU A 8 1.35 21.86 13.31
CA GLU A 8 1.61 20.67 14.14
C GLU A 8 0.53 19.60 13.97
N ARG A 9 -0.76 19.99 14.00
CA ARG A 9 -1.87 19.05 13.80
C ARG A 9 -1.90 18.45 12.39
N VAL A 10 -1.55 19.23 11.37
CA VAL A 10 -1.47 18.72 9.99
C VAL A 10 -0.35 17.69 9.89
N GLN A 11 0.79 17.96 10.53
CA GLN A 11 1.91 17.02 10.58
C GLN A 11 1.58 15.73 11.34
N GLU A 12 0.93 15.82 12.50
CA GLU A 12 0.48 14.62 13.24
C GLU A 12 -0.49 13.77 12.42
N LEU A 13 -1.39 14.41 11.67
CA LEU A 13 -2.33 13.71 10.78
C LEU A 13 -1.62 13.05 9.61
N SER A 14 -0.64 13.72 8.98
CA SER A 14 0.11 13.13 7.86
C SER A 14 0.97 11.95 8.32
N GLU A 15 1.65 12.06 9.45
CA GLU A 15 2.44 10.96 10.04
C GLU A 15 1.56 9.75 10.38
N SER A 16 0.38 10.00 10.98
CA SER A 16 -0.60 8.95 11.29
C SER A 16 -1.12 8.26 10.02
N SER A 17 -1.50 9.04 9.00
CA SER A 17 -1.95 8.51 7.71
C SER A 17 -0.86 7.70 7.01
N TYR A 18 0.39 8.16 7.06
CA TYR A 18 1.53 7.42 6.49
C TYR A 18 1.76 6.08 7.19
N LEU A 19 1.70 6.05 8.53
CA LEU A 19 1.82 4.79 9.29
C LEU A 19 0.71 3.81 8.94
N MET A 20 -0.55 4.27 8.86
CA MET A 20 -1.67 3.44 8.44
C MET A 20 -1.49 2.88 7.03
N LEU A 21 -0.98 3.70 6.10
CA LEU A 21 -0.70 3.28 4.73
C LEU A 21 0.38 2.19 4.69
N LYS A 22 1.45 2.37 5.48
CA LYS A 22 2.55 1.39 5.59
C LYS A 22 2.08 0.06 6.17
N GLU A 23 1.24 0.09 7.20
CA GLU A 23 0.64 -1.12 7.78
C GLU A 23 -0.28 -1.83 6.78
N SER A 24 -1.12 -1.06 6.08
CA SER A 24 -2.01 -1.57 5.04
C SER A 24 -1.22 -2.23 3.90
N TYR A 25 -0.13 -1.60 3.47
CA TYR A 25 0.77 -2.16 2.46
C TYR A 25 1.34 -3.51 2.88
N ARG A 26 1.85 -3.60 4.11
CA ARG A 26 2.38 -4.86 4.63
C ARG A 26 1.30 -5.94 4.68
N ALA A 27 0.10 -5.62 5.14
CA ALA A 27 -1.00 -6.58 5.21
C ALA A 27 -1.41 -7.10 3.82
N VAL A 28 -1.49 -6.23 2.81
CA VAL A 28 -1.80 -6.64 1.42
C VAL A 28 -0.66 -7.49 0.84
N GLN A 29 0.60 -7.16 1.12
CA GLN A 29 1.75 -7.95 0.69
C GLN A 29 1.72 -9.37 1.30
N GLU A 30 1.42 -9.49 2.59
CA GLU A 30 1.30 -10.77 3.29
C GLU A 30 0.12 -11.59 2.72
N LEU A 31 -1.03 -10.96 2.48
CA LEU A 31 -2.19 -11.58 1.85
C LEU A 31 -1.84 -12.11 0.46
N LYS A 32 -1.16 -11.30 -0.37
CA LYS A 32 -0.71 -11.73 -1.70
C LYS A 32 0.18 -12.97 -1.61
N GLY A 33 1.15 -12.99 -0.71
CA GLY A 33 2.02 -14.14 -0.51
C GLY A 33 1.27 -15.41 -0.09
N LEU A 34 0.21 -15.28 0.72
CA LEU A 34 -0.65 -16.41 1.11
C LEU A 34 -1.46 -16.94 -0.07
N VAL A 35 -2.08 -16.04 -0.84
CA VAL A 35 -2.88 -16.41 -2.03
C VAL A 35 -2.01 -17.03 -3.12
N ASP A 36 -0.78 -16.52 -3.32
CA ASP A 36 0.19 -17.08 -4.27
C ASP A 36 0.55 -18.54 -3.92
N ARG A 37 0.80 -18.82 -2.62
CA ARG A 37 1.07 -20.18 -2.14
C ARG A 37 -0.14 -21.09 -2.26
N LEU A 38 -1.34 -20.59 -1.95
CA LEU A 38 -2.58 -21.34 -2.09
C LEU A 38 -2.79 -21.74 -3.55
N HIS A 39 -2.73 -20.77 -4.47
CA HIS A 39 -2.88 -20.99 -5.91
C HIS A 39 -1.85 -22.00 -6.45
N ALA A 40 -0.58 -21.89 -6.04
CA ALA A 40 0.45 -22.86 -6.42
C ALA A 40 0.15 -24.28 -5.90
N GLY A 41 -0.39 -24.40 -4.68
CA GLY A 41 -0.81 -25.68 -4.11
C GLY A 41 -1.92 -26.34 -4.93
N TYR A 42 -2.94 -25.58 -5.34
CA TYR A 42 -4.01 -26.11 -6.19
C TYR A 42 -3.52 -26.53 -7.58
N LEU A 43 -2.60 -25.75 -8.18
CA LEU A 43 -1.97 -26.13 -9.46
C LEU A 43 -1.22 -27.47 -9.37
N GLN A 44 -0.53 -27.72 -8.26
CA GLN A 44 0.23 -28.97 -8.06
C GLN A 44 -0.68 -30.17 -7.79
N GLN A 45 -1.83 -29.96 -7.13
CA GLN A 45 -2.77 -31.03 -6.77
C GLN A 45 -3.71 -31.41 -7.92
N GLY A 46 -3.81 -30.59 -8.97
CA GLY A 46 -4.74 -30.84 -10.09
C GLY A 46 -6.21 -30.80 -9.68
N ALA A 47 -6.52 -30.26 -8.51
CA ALA A 47 -7.88 -30.19 -7.96
C ALA A 47 -8.66 -29.08 -8.65
N THR A 48 -9.80 -29.43 -9.26
CA THR A 48 -10.57 -28.51 -10.12
C THR A 48 -11.74 -27.81 -9.43
N LEU A 49 -12.30 -28.39 -8.36
CA LEU A 49 -13.60 -27.97 -7.83
C LEU A 49 -13.59 -26.56 -7.20
N GLU A 50 -12.44 -26.11 -6.73
CA GLU A 50 -12.27 -24.79 -6.09
C GLU A 50 -11.21 -23.92 -6.79
N TYR A 51 -10.63 -24.42 -7.89
CA TYR A 51 -9.56 -23.74 -8.61
C TYR A 51 -10.01 -22.37 -9.14
N ASP A 52 -11.24 -22.28 -9.65
CA ASP A 52 -11.79 -21.02 -10.17
C ASP A 52 -11.92 -19.96 -9.05
N THR A 53 -12.34 -20.37 -7.86
CA THR A 53 -12.43 -19.50 -6.68
C THR A 53 -11.04 -19.00 -6.27
N VAL A 54 -10.07 -19.90 -6.19
CA VAL A 54 -8.68 -19.54 -5.82
C VAL A 54 -8.04 -18.65 -6.90
N SER A 55 -8.34 -18.89 -8.18
CA SER A 55 -7.90 -18.06 -9.30
C SER A 55 -8.52 -16.66 -9.25
N ALA A 56 -9.81 -16.55 -8.91
CA ALA A 56 -10.47 -15.26 -8.72
C ALA A 56 -9.86 -14.48 -7.54
N LEU A 57 -9.56 -15.16 -6.43
CA LEU A 57 -8.87 -14.57 -5.28
C LEU A 57 -7.46 -14.08 -5.66
N LYS A 58 -6.72 -14.87 -6.44
CA LYS A 58 -5.41 -14.51 -6.98
C LYS A 58 -5.47 -13.24 -7.81
N LEU A 59 -6.36 -13.20 -8.81
CA LEU A 59 -6.54 -12.03 -9.67
C LEU A 59 -6.93 -10.78 -8.89
N THR A 60 -7.83 -10.92 -7.92
CA THR A 60 -8.29 -9.80 -7.08
C THR A 60 -7.15 -9.26 -6.22
N THR A 61 -6.38 -10.15 -5.60
CA THR A 61 -5.27 -9.79 -4.72
C THR A 61 -4.11 -9.18 -5.51
N ASP A 62 -3.81 -9.72 -6.69
CA ASP A 62 -2.80 -9.15 -7.60
C ASP A 62 -3.18 -7.74 -8.06
N ARG A 63 -4.44 -7.54 -8.42
CA ARG A 63 -4.93 -6.21 -8.80
C ARG A 63 -4.81 -5.24 -7.63
N LEU A 64 -5.27 -5.63 -6.44
CA LEU A 64 -5.18 -4.80 -5.24
C LEU A 64 -3.74 -4.41 -4.92
N TYR A 65 -2.82 -5.38 -4.93
CA TYR A 65 -1.40 -5.13 -4.68
C TYR A 65 -0.79 -4.24 -5.76
N GLY A 66 -1.09 -4.48 -7.04
CA GLY A 66 -0.58 -3.68 -8.14
C GLY A 66 -1.09 -2.23 -8.13
N GLU A 67 -2.35 -1.99 -7.78
CA GLU A 67 -2.85 -0.61 -7.59
C GLU A 67 -2.15 0.05 -6.40
N LEU A 68 -1.98 -0.67 -5.29
CA LEU A 68 -1.30 -0.13 -4.11
C LEU A 68 0.18 0.20 -4.38
N GLU A 69 0.89 -0.67 -5.09
CA GLU A 69 2.27 -0.40 -5.53
C GLU A 69 2.36 0.81 -6.45
N ARG A 70 1.37 1.04 -7.32
CA ARG A 70 1.33 2.25 -8.16
C ARG A 70 1.14 3.50 -7.32
N TYR A 71 0.21 3.49 -6.37
CA TYR A 71 0.00 4.62 -5.46
C TYR A 71 1.24 4.93 -4.61
N LEU A 72 2.03 3.93 -4.25
CA LEU A 72 3.25 4.08 -3.45
C LEU A 72 4.50 4.44 -4.27
N ARG A 73 4.44 4.41 -5.60
CA ARG A 73 5.58 4.89 -6.40
C ARG A 73 5.68 6.40 -6.23
N PRO A 74 6.89 6.95 -5.97
CA PRO A 74 7.11 8.38 -5.85
C PRO A 74 6.55 9.18 -7.05
N GLU A 75 6.61 8.59 -8.24
CA GLU A 75 6.12 9.19 -9.49
C GLU A 75 4.59 9.31 -9.57
N CYS A 76 3.86 8.64 -8.69
CA CYS A 76 2.40 8.55 -8.66
C CYS A 76 1.82 8.95 -7.30
N ASP A 77 2.67 9.36 -6.35
CA ASP A 77 2.28 9.79 -5.02
C ASP A 77 2.08 11.33 -5.01
N PRO A 78 0.85 11.84 -4.83
CA PRO A 78 0.60 13.27 -4.66
C PRO A 78 1.25 13.85 -3.39
N ASP A 79 1.64 13.00 -2.42
CA ASP A 79 2.34 13.37 -1.18
C ASP A 79 3.87 13.14 -1.27
N SER A 80 4.42 12.47 -2.28
CA SER A 80 5.89 12.40 -2.48
C SER A 80 6.46 13.73 -2.99
N ALA A 81 5.61 14.60 -3.57
CA ALA A 81 5.91 16.02 -3.72
C ALA A 81 6.07 16.75 -2.37
N CYS A 82 5.50 16.19 -1.29
CA CYS A 82 5.60 16.72 0.07
C CYS A 82 6.97 16.39 0.69
N ASP A 83 7.54 15.20 0.43
CA ASP A 83 8.92 14.88 0.84
C ASP A 83 9.95 15.78 0.13
N ASP A 84 9.80 16.03 -1.18
CA ASP A 84 10.64 17.02 -1.89
C ASP A 84 10.44 18.44 -1.32
N ALA A 85 9.20 18.85 -1.03
CA ALA A 85 8.90 20.15 -0.42
C ALA A 85 9.38 20.28 1.05
N MET A 86 9.49 19.17 1.80
CA MET A 86 9.99 19.15 3.18
C MET A 86 11.52 19.06 3.26
N THR A 87 12.17 18.59 2.19
CA THR A 87 13.64 18.58 2.07
C THR A 87 14.18 19.96 1.65
N GLU A 88 13.36 20.78 0.98
CA GLU A 88 13.62 22.21 0.74
C GLU A 88 13.30 23.06 1.98
N ARG A 89 14.08 22.92 3.07
CA ARG A 89 14.11 24.00 4.07
C ARG A 89 14.68 25.27 3.43
N PRO A 90 14.09 26.45 3.69
CA PRO A 90 14.68 27.70 3.25
C PRO A 90 16.04 27.85 3.92
N VAL A 91 17.09 27.96 3.12
CA VAL A 91 18.33 28.57 3.57
C VAL A 91 18.03 30.06 3.72
N GLN A 92 17.59 30.47 4.92
CA GLN A 92 17.88 31.74 5.62
C GLN A 92 17.01 31.89 6.87
#